data_AF-A0A380NYS8-F1
#
_entry.id   AF-A0A380NYS8-F1
#
_cell.length_a   1.000
_cell.length_b   1.000
_cell.length_c   1.000
_cell.angle_alpha   90.00
_cell.angle_beta   90.00
_cell.angle_gamma   90.00
#
_symmetry.space_group_name_H-M   'P 1'
#
loop_
_entity.id
_entity.type
_entity.pdbx_description
1 polymer ?
#
loop_
_entity_poly.entity_id
_entity_poly.type
_entity_poly.pdbx_seq_one_letter_code
_entity_poly.pdbx_strand_id
1 'polypeptide(L)'
;MDEFSVAETCPDCEGKRYNDQVLASKIDGYSIFDLTDMELDQLTTVLADLEVPEGASGLIDGIKERVDNLIEIGLGYMALTRETSTLSGGESQRVKMIKNLSSSLTDMIYVFDEPSTGLHPKDVHRMNDC
;
A
#
# COMPACT_ATOMS: atom_id res chain seq x y z
N MET A 1 24.54 5.89 -15.33
CA MET A 1 24.21 6.39 -16.68
C MET A 1 23.47 7.71 -16.51
N ASP A 2 23.93 8.55 -15.56
CA ASP A 2 23.12 9.60 -14.91
C ASP A 2 23.79 10.97 -14.98
N GLU A 3 24.93 11.09 -15.67
CA GLU A 3 25.72 12.33 -15.69
C GLU A 3 25.06 13.44 -16.54
N PHE A 4 24.07 13.11 -17.38
CA PHE A 4 23.43 14.04 -18.32
C PHE A 4 21.91 13.86 -18.50
N SER A 5 21.20 13.20 -17.58
CA SER A 5 19.74 13.00 -17.69
C SER A 5 19.04 13.26 -16.36
N VAL A 6 17.88 13.91 -16.40
CA VAL A 6 17.01 14.18 -15.24
C VAL A 6 15.67 13.49 -15.47
N ALA A 7 15.12 12.87 -14.42
CA ALA A 7 13.77 12.36 -14.43
C ALA A 7 12.78 13.50 -14.12
N GLU A 8 11.80 13.70 -14.99
CA GLU A 8 10.72 14.67 -14.79
C GLU A 8 9.37 13.98 -14.92
N THR A 9 8.32 14.64 -14.39
CA THR A 9 6.95 14.17 -14.51
C THR A 9 6.53 14.14 -15.99
N CYS A 10 6.03 13.00 -16.43
CA CYS A 10 5.51 12.83 -17.78
C CYS A 10 4.33 13.80 -18.03
N PRO A 11 4.36 14.62 -19.09
CA PRO A 11 3.28 15.58 -19.36
C PRO A 11 1.99 14.91 -19.84
N ASP A 12 2.05 13.71 -20.41
CA ASP A 12 0.87 13.03 -20.97
C ASP A 12 0.02 12.36 -19.89
N CYS A 13 0.66 11.72 -18.91
CA CYS A 13 -0.03 11.02 -17.82
C CYS A 13 0.06 11.76 -16.48
N GLU A 14 0.77 12.88 -16.41
CA GLU A 14 0.98 13.68 -15.19
C GLU A 14 1.54 12.88 -14.01
N GLY A 15 2.32 11.83 -14.30
CA GLY A 15 2.88 10.93 -13.29
C GLY A 15 1.96 9.78 -12.86
N LYS A 16 0.73 9.69 -13.39
CA LYS A 16 -0.23 8.62 -13.06
C LYS A 16 0.17 7.24 -13.59
N ARG A 17 1.00 7.19 -14.64
CA ARG A 17 1.50 5.95 -15.28
C ARG A 17 0.40 5.07 -15.90
N TYR A 18 -0.77 5.64 -16.14
CA TYR A 18 -1.89 5.02 -16.84
C TYR A 18 -2.25 5.81 -18.11
N ASN A 19 -2.87 5.12 -19.07
CA ASN A 19 -3.49 5.77 -20.22
C ASN A 19 -4.96 6.10 -19.93
N ASP A 20 -5.56 6.93 -20.78
CA ASP A 20 -6.96 7.39 -20.61
C ASP A 20 -7.98 6.26 -20.59
N GLN A 21 -7.74 5.18 -21.34
CA GLN A 21 -8.65 4.04 -21.38
C GLN A 21 -8.71 3.32 -20.03
N VAL A 22 -7.58 3.18 -19.35
CA VAL A 22 -7.52 2.59 -18.01
C VAL A 22 -8.17 3.53 -16.99
N LEU A 23 -7.91 4.84 -17.07
CA LEU A 23 -8.49 5.82 -16.13
C LEU A 23 -10.00 6.02 -16.32
N ALA A 24 -10.53 5.71 -17.51
CA ALA A 24 -11.97 5.72 -17.78
C ALA A 24 -12.71 4.54 -17.13
N SER A 25 -12.02 3.45 -16.78
CA SER A 25 -12.61 2.33 -16.06
C SER A 25 -12.76 2.68 -14.59
N LYS A 26 -14.00 2.77 -14.12
CA LYS A 26 -14.32 3.25 -12.78
C LYS A 26 -15.16 2.24 -11.99
N ILE A 27 -14.91 2.18 -10.69
CA ILE A 27 -15.72 1.48 -9.69
C ILE A 27 -16.21 2.55 -8.73
N ASP A 28 -17.53 2.70 -8.60
CA ASP A 28 -18.18 3.73 -7.78
C ASP A 28 -17.64 5.15 -7.99
N GLY A 29 -17.27 5.45 -9.24
CA GLY A 29 -16.74 6.75 -9.66
C GLY A 29 -15.22 6.91 -9.56
N TYR A 30 -14.52 5.99 -8.89
CA TYR A 30 -13.07 5.97 -8.72
C TYR A 30 -12.36 5.17 -9.82
N SER A 31 -11.32 5.75 -10.41
CA SER A 31 -10.37 5.02 -11.24
C SER A 31 -9.34 4.28 -10.38
N ILE A 32 -8.54 3.40 -10.99
CA ILE A 32 -7.44 2.72 -10.29
C ILE A 32 -6.43 3.71 -9.69
N PHE A 33 -6.18 4.83 -10.36
CA PHE A 33 -5.29 5.86 -9.84
C PHE A 33 -5.89 6.52 -8.61
N ASP A 34 -7.18 6.89 -8.66
CA ASP A 34 -7.85 7.54 -7.52
C ASP A 34 -7.80 6.65 -6.26
N LEU A 35 -8.02 5.35 -6.41
CA LEU A 35 -7.95 4.39 -5.29
C LEU A 35 -6.53 4.19 -4.76
N THR A 36 -5.52 4.20 -5.62
CA THR A 36 -4.13 3.92 -5.23
C THR A 36 -3.38 5.15 -4.74
N ASP A 37 -3.84 6.35 -5.09
CA ASP A 37 -3.25 7.64 -4.68
C ASP A 37 -3.78 8.16 -3.33
N MET A 38 -4.90 7.60 -2.84
CA MET A 38 -5.39 7.85 -1.50
C MET A 38 -4.46 7.29 -0.41
N GLU A 39 -4.45 7.94 0.76
CA GLU A 39 -3.88 7.34 1.97
C GLU A 39 -4.61 6.04 2.31
N LEU A 40 -3.89 5.02 2.78
CA LEU A 40 -4.47 3.72 3.13
C LEU A 40 -5.62 3.82 4.15
N ASP A 41 -5.52 4.73 5.12
CA ASP A 41 -6.59 4.99 6.09
C ASP A 41 -7.89 5.47 5.41
N GLN A 42 -7.78 6.22 4.32
CA GLN A 42 -8.93 6.61 3.51
C GLN A 42 -9.39 5.47 2.61
N LEU A 43 -8.44 4.75 1.99
CA LEU A 43 -8.72 3.65 1.09
C LEU A 43 -9.52 2.53 1.78
N THR A 44 -9.19 2.16 3.02
CA THR A 44 -9.94 1.11 3.75
C THR A 44 -11.42 1.50 3.92
N THR A 45 -11.70 2.78 4.16
CA THR A 45 -13.08 3.31 4.25
C THR A 45 -13.80 3.18 2.91
N VAL A 46 -13.15 3.58 1.81
CA VAL A 46 -13.74 3.46 0.47
C VAL A 46 -13.99 2.00 0.11
N LEU A 47 -13.04 1.11 0.37
CA LEU A 47 -13.18 -0.32 0.09
C LEU A 47 -14.33 -0.96 0.88
N ALA A 48 -14.60 -0.48 2.11
CA ALA A 48 -15.71 -0.97 2.92
C ALA A 48 -17.07 -0.68 2.29
N ASP A 49 -17.20 0.48 1.63
CA ASP A 49 -18.45 0.98 1.05
C ASP A 49 -18.66 0.59 -0.43
N LEU A 50 -17.67 -0.02 -1.08
CA LEU A 50 -17.76 -0.41 -2.49
C LEU A 50 -18.90 -1.39 -2.75
N GLU A 51 -19.66 -1.15 -3.83
CA GLU A 51 -20.63 -2.11 -4.35
C GLU A 51 -19.92 -3.23 -5.12
N VAL A 52 -19.71 -4.37 -4.46
CA VAL A 52 -18.96 -5.50 -5.03
C VAL A 52 -19.91 -6.59 -5.55
N PRO A 53 -19.83 -6.99 -6.83
CA PRO A 53 -20.54 -8.15 -7.33
C PRO A 53 -20.14 -9.43 -6.57
N GLU A 54 -21.09 -10.35 -6.36
CA GLU A 54 -20.86 -11.58 -5.57
C GLU A 54 -19.61 -12.37 -6.03
N GLY A 55 -19.39 -12.47 -7.34
CA GLY A 55 -18.21 -13.15 -7.92
C GLY A 55 -16.85 -12.46 -7.68
N ALA A 56 -16.83 -11.23 -7.18
CA ALA A 56 -15.62 -10.46 -6.87
C ALA A 56 -15.40 -10.24 -5.36
N SER A 57 -16.34 -10.68 -4.50
CA SER A 57 -16.27 -10.53 -3.03
C SER A 57 -14.93 -10.95 -2.44
N GLY A 58 -14.51 -12.20 -2.68
CA GLY A 58 -13.25 -12.72 -2.14
C GLY A 58 -11.98 -12.00 -2.63
N LEU A 59 -12.03 -11.37 -3.81
CA LEU A 59 -10.92 -10.53 -4.27
C LEU A 59 -10.84 -9.23 -3.45
N ILE A 60 -11.98 -8.59 -3.21
CA ILE A 60 -12.04 -7.36 -2.42
C ILE A 60 -11.69 -7.63 -0.96
N ASP A 61 -12.14 -8.75 -0.38
CA ASP A 61 -11.78 -9.14 0.98
C ASP A 61 -10.26 -9.32 1.14
N GLY A 62 -9.62 -9.98 0.17
CA GLY A 62 -8.16 -10.13 0.17
C GLY A 62 -7.39 -8.80 -0.05
N ILE A 63 -8.00 -7.80 -0.69
CA ILE A 63 -7.43 -6.46 -0.81
C ILE A 63 -7.57 -5.71 0.52
N LYS A 64 -8.76 -5.74 1.14
CA LYS A 64 -9.03 -5.15 2.46
C LYS A 64 -8.04 -5.67 3.50
N GLU A 65 -7.89 -6.99 3.60
CA GLU A 65 -6.94 -7.62 4.51
C GLU A 65 -5.50 -7.11 4.30
N ARG A 66 -5.05 -6.97 3.05
CA ARG A 66 -3.70 -6.46 2.75
C ARG A 66 -3.53 -4.98 3.11
N VAL A 67 -4.57 -4.16 2.91
CA VAL A 67 -4.57 -2.75 3.27
C VAL A 67 -4.55 -2.60 4.79
N ASP A 68 -5.41 -3.34 5.50
CA ASP A 68 -5.49 -3.31 6.96
C ASP A 68 -4.16 -3.75 7.61
N ASN A 69 -3.54 -4.82 7.10
CA ASN A 69 -2.21 -5.26 7.53
C ASN A 69 -1.15 -4.14 7.42
N LEU A 70 -1.20 -3.31 6.37
CA LEU A 70 -0.28 -2.17 6.21
C LEU A 70 -0.61 -1.03 7.20
N ILE A 71 -1.88 -0.81 7.50
CA ILE A 71 -2.32 0.18 8.48
C ILE A 71 -1.86 -0.21 9.89
N GLU A 72 -1.99 -1.48 10.26
CA GLU A 72 -1.64 -2.00 11.60
C GLU A 72 -0.15 -1.82 11.93
N ILE A 73 0.74 -1.91 10.93
CA ILE A 73 2.18 -1.62 11.08
C ILE A 73 2.52 -0.13 10.97
N GLY A 74 1.52 0.75 11.01
CA GLY A 74 1.69 2.20 11.04
C GLY A 74 2.06 2.81 9.68
N LEU A 75 1.54 2.27 8.58
CA LEU A 75 1.71 2.84 7.23
C LEU A 75 0.41 3.42 6.66
N GLY A 76 -0.61 3.66 7.51
CA GLY A 76 -1.93 4.18 7.11
C GLY A 76 -1.90 5.49 6.32
N TYR A 77 -0.92 6.36 6.61
CA TYR A 77 -0.74 7.66 5.95
C TYR A 77 -0.11 7.59 4.55
N MET A 78 0.32 6.41 4.08
CA MET A 78 0.96 6.30 2.77
C MET A 78 -0.07 6.09 1.66
N ALA A 79 0.23 6.57 0.47
CA ALA A 79 -0.44 6.15 -0.76
C ALA A 79 0.32 4.99 -1.42
N LEU A 80 -0.40 4.13 -2.16
CA LEU A 80 0.21 3.01 -2.92
C LEU A 80 1.00 3.50 -4.14
N THR A 81 0.74 4.72 -4.61
CA THR A 81 1.48 5.38 -5.70
C THR A 81 2.87 5.86 -5.27
N ARG A 82 3.15 5.95 -3.96
CA ARG A 82 4.44 6.42 -3.43
C ARG A 82 5.58 5.51 -3.87
N GLU A 83 6.62 6.13 -4.43
CA GLU A 83 7.77 5.37 -4.92
C GLU A 83 8.53 4.69 -3.78
N THR A 84 8.84 3.40 -3.97
CA THR A 84 9.55 2.59 -2.97
C THR A 84 10.95 3.10 -2.65
N SER A 85 11.59 3.82 -3.58
CA SER A 85 12.87 4.51 -3.41
C SER A 85 12.81 5.66 -2.39
N THR A 86 11.63 6.21 -2.15
CA THR A 86 11.41 7.34 -1.23
C THR A 86 11.00 6.90 0.19
N LEU A 87 10.88 5.59 0.41
CA LEU A 87 10.59 5.04 1.73
C LEU A 87 11.84 5.14 2.61
N SER A 88 11.65 5.53 3.86
CA SER A 88 12.66 5.40 4.90
C SER A 88 13.04 3.93 5.11
N GLY A 89 14.18 3.71 5.78
CA GLY A 89 14.64 2.37 6.15
C GLY A 89 13.58 1.61 6.96
N GLY A 90 12.97 2.28 7.95
CA GLY A 90 11.92 1.68 8.79
C GLY A 90 10.63 1.36 8.03
N GLU A 91 10.15 2.27 7.17
CA GLU A 91 8.97 2.00 6.32
C GLU A 91 9.22 0.79 5.40
N SER A 92 10.37 0.76 4.73
CA SER A 92 10.76 -0.34 3.85
C SER A 92 10.85 -1.69 4.57
N GLN A 93 11.33 -1.67 5.82
CA GLN A 93 11.42 -2.86 6.66
C GLN A 93 10.03 -3.39 7.03
N ARG A 94 9.10 -2.51 7.43
CA ARG A 94 7.74 -2.92 7.80
C ARG A 94 6.94 -3.45 6.61
N VAL A 95 7.08 -2.86 5.41
CA VAL A 95 6.48 -3.42 4.18
C VAL A 95 6.98 -4.84 3.90
N LYS A 96 8.30 -5.08 4.07
CA LYS A 96 8.88 -6.43 3.91
C LYS A 96 8.39 -7.41 4.97
N MET A 97 8.18 -6.94 6.21
CA MET A 97 7.66 -7.76 7.29
C MET A 97 6.26 -8.27 6.96
N ILE A 98 5.32 -7.38 6.61
CA ILE A 98 3.94 -7.77 6.23
C ILE A 98 3.94 -8.74 5.06
N LYS A 99 4.74 -8.49 4.02
CA LYS A 99 4.81 -9.41 2.86
C LYS A 99 5.15 -10.86 3.24
N ASN A 100 6.00 -11.06 4.25
CA ASN A 100 6.42 -12.39 4.66
C ASN A 100 5.48 -13.00 5.72
N LEU A 101 4.97 -12.18 6.65
CA LEU A 101 4.03 -12.64 7.68
C LEU A 101 2.65 -12.96 7.09
N SER A 102 2.21 -12.22 6.07
CA SER A 102 0.96 -12.50 5.36
C SER A 102 1.04 -13.71 4.42
N SER A 103 2.15 -14.44 4.40
CA SER A 103 2.32 -15.63 3.55
C SER A 103 1.88 -16.88 4.31
N SER A 104 1.28 -17.85 3.63
CA SER A 104 0.87 -19.12 4.24
C SER A 104 2.04 -20.07 4.56
N LEU A 105 3.26 -19.55 4.66
CA LEU A 105 4.46 -20.33 4.96
C LEU A 105 4.47 -20.69 6.45
N THR A 106 4.40 -21.98 6.75
CA THR A 106 4.55 -22.52 8.10
C THR A 106 5.99 -22.96 8.36
N ASP A 107 6.36 -23.15 9.63
CA ASP A 107 7.69 -23.62 10.07
C ASP A 107 8.87 -22.72 9.67
N MET A 108 8.63 -21.41 9.53
CA MET A 108 9.64 -20.41 9.26
C MET A 108 10.05 -19.68 10.55
N ILE A 109 11.35 -19.41 10.71
CA ILE A 109 11.86 -18.51 11.74
C ILE A 109 12.20 -17.17 11.08
N TYR A 110 11.48 -16.12 11.46
CA TYR A 110 11.78 -14.75 11.06
C TYR A 110 12.63 -14.07 12.13
N VAL A 111 13.74 -13.47 11.72
CA VAL A 111 14.60 -12.65 12.58
C VAL A 111 14.57 -11.23 12.04
N PHE A 112 14.06 -10.30 12.85
CA PHE A 112 13.98 -8.88 12.51
C PHE A 112 14.96 -8.09 13.37
N ASP A 113 15.69 -7.17 12.73
CA ASP A 113 16.65 -6.28 13.40
C ASP A 113 16.00 -4.91 13.66
N GLU A 114 15.82 -4.56 14.94
CA GLU A 114 15.20 -3.29 15.40
C GLU A 114 13.92 -2.86 14.63
N PRO A 115 12.86 -3.68 14.62
CA PRO A 115 11.74 -3.47 13.69
C PRO A 115 10.79 -2.32 14.08
N SER A 116 10.94 -1.75 15.28
CA SER A 116 10.22 -0.56 15.74
C SER A 116 10.88 0.77 15.32
N THR A 117 12.00 0.72 14.58
CA THR A 117 12.72 1.92 14.13
C THR A 117 11.81 2.88 13.36
N GLY A 118 11.77 4.13 13.82
CA GLY A 118 10.99 5.19 13.19
C GLY A 118 9.48 5.12 13.44
N LEU A 119 9.00 4.22 14.32
CA LEU A 119 7.62 4.26 14.81
C LEU A 119 7.48 5.24 15.97
N HIS A 120 6.33 5.92 16.02
CA HIS A 120 5.94 6.66 17.20
C HIS A 120 5.58 5.68 18.33
N PRO A 121 5.85 5.98 19.62
CA PRO A 121 5.58 5.05 20.73
C PRO A 121 4.15 4.51 20.80
N LYS A 122 3.17 5.26 20.29
CA LYS A 122 1.76 4.82 20.21
C LYS A 122 1.52 3.68 19.21
N ASP A 123 2.34 3.59 18.15
CA ASP A 123 2.17 2.60 17.08
C ASP A 123 2.99 1.33 17.32
N VAL A 124 3.93 1.35 18.27
CA VAL A 124 4.72 0.18 18.67
C VAL A 124 3.82 -0.94 19.22
N HIS A 125 2.75 -0.60 19.94
CA HIS A 125 1.81 -1.58 20.46
C HIS A 125 1.05 -2.30 19.33
N ARG A 126 0.55 -1.54 18.34
CA ARG A 126 -0.19 -2.10 17.20
C ARG A 126 0.63 -3.13 16.44
N MET A 127 1.91 -2.86 16.25
CA MET A 127 2.85 -3.77 15.60
C MET A 127 3.09 -5.08 16.36
N ASN A 128 2.99 -5.09 17.69
CA ASN A 128 3.22 -6.29 18.50
C ASN A 128 1.99 -7.19 18.59
N ASP A 129 0.81 -6.66 18.29
CA ASP A 129 -0.48 -7.36 18.35
C ASP A 129 -0.88 -7.96 16.97
N CYS A 130 -0.09 -7.72 15.92
CA CYS A 130 -0.19 -8.31 14.59
C CYS A 130 0.25 -9.78 14.56
#